data_AF-A0A8T0DBY8-F1
#
_entry.id   AF-A0A8T0DBY8-F1
#
_cell.length_a   1.000
_cell.length_b   1.000
_cell.length_c   1.000
_cell.angle_alpha   90.00
_cell.angle_beta   90.00
_cell.angle_gamma   90.00
#
_symmetry.space_group_name_H-M   'P 1'
#
loop_
_entity.id
_entity.type
_entity.pdbx_description
1 polymer ?
#
loop_
_entity_poly.entity_id
_entity_poly.type
_entity_poly.pdbx_seq_one_letter_code
_entity_poly.pdbx_strand_id
1 'polypeptide(L)'
;MIVDNIQHAHHQFLRRRSGDLDWMRTNWFGDSNEQETKSGSNRLVGSLANVKMNDGRRTSLFSGRLSIAELFLPLNNLSKTSAEILLSAFIDMLLMLTFLKDSYFESACLYCDKYNNMIPVPFVLGFYVALVVNRWWEQFQSLPWPDQIALYLTAFCHGTHETPTRIRRTIMRYVNLSFCIALRSISSRARLRFPTEDHLISAGLVTTEELEAYRNIPKIGYTPYYAPLLWSVDMIVQARRDGHIKFDRAVEILNTEINSIRGLLGTIFSYDWVNLPLVYTQVSSLRSG
;
A
#
# COMPACT_ATOMS: atom_id res chain seq x y z
N MET A 1 28.23 -7.23 0.38
CA MET A 1 27.54 -6.47 -0.70
C MET A 1 26.27 -5.79 -0.23
N ILE A 2 25.23 -6.49 0.25
CA ILE A 2 23.98 -5.82 0.72
C ILE A 2 24.24 -4.97 1.98
N VAL A 3 24.91 -5.54 2.99
CA VAL A 3 25.25 -4.82 4.24
C VAL A 3 26.17 -3.63 3.97
N ASP A 4 27.17 -3.80 3.09
CA ASP A 4 28.09 -2.73 2.72
C ASP A 4 27.41 -1.60 1.94
N ASN A 5 26.44 -1.91 1.07
CA ASN A 5 25.65 -0.91 0.37
C ASN A 5 24.73 -0.14 1.33
N ILE A 6 24.15 -0.83 2.31
CA ILE A 6 23.36 -0.20 3.38
C ILE A 6 24.25 0.73 4.21
N GLN A 7 25.44 0.28 4.62
CA GLN A 7 26.39 1.10 5.36
C GLN A 7 26.94 2.27 4.55
N HIS A 8 27.19 2.11 3.25
CA HIS A 8 27.69 3.20 2.39
C HIS A 8 26.64 4.30 2.20
N ALA A 9 25.40 3.94 1.88
CA ALA A 9 24.27 4.88 1.80
C ALA A 9 24.05 5.62 3.13
N HIS A 10 24.17 4.89 4.23
CA HIS A 10 24.04 5.41 5.58
C HIS A 10 25.17 6.36 5.97
N HIS A 11 26.43 6.04 5.64
CA HIS A 11 27.58 6.92 5.87
C HIS A 11 27.53 8.18 5.02
N GLN A 12 27.03 8.13 3.78
CA GLN A 12 26.80 9.32 2.96
C GLN A 12 25.72 10.22 3.57
N PHE A 13 24.62 9.63 4.04
CA PHE A 13 23.57 10.36 4.77
C PHE A 13 24.12 11.02 6.04
N LEU A 14 24.88 10.29 6.86
CA LEU A 14 25.50 10.79 8.08
C LEU A 14 26.57 11.87 7.84
N ARG A 15 27.37 11.77 6.77
CA ARG A 15 28.36 12.82 6.41
C ARG A 15 27.69 14.14 6.08
N ARG A 16 26.59 14.11 5.31
CA ARG A 16 25.80 15.33 5.01
C ARG A 16 25.15 15.91 6.26
N ARG A 17 24.80 15.06 7.23
CA ARG A 17 24.20 15.43 8.51
C ARG A 17 25.18 16.06 9.51
N SER A 18 26.47 15.73 9.44
CA SER A 18 27.52 16.25 10.34
C SER A 18 27.97 17.69 10.01
N GLY A 19 27.67 18.19 8.82
CA GLY A 19 28.14 19.51 8.36
C GLY A 19 27.27 20.69 8.80
N ASP A 20 26.04 20.43 9.28
CA ASP A 20 25.08 21.47 9.63
C ASP A 20 24.31 21.03 10.89
N LEU A 21 24.60 21.67 12.02
CA LEU A 21 23.72 21.59 13.20
C LEU A 21 22.56 22.61 13.08
N ASP A 22 22.54 23.42 12.01
CA ASP A 22 21.61 24.54 11.81
C ASP A 22 20.35 24.18 11.00
N TRP A 23 20.24 22.99 10.41
CA TRP A 23 18.96 22.51 9.82
C TRP A 23 17.93 22.12 10.87
N MET A 24 18.34 22.00 12.14
CA MET A 24 17.41 22.03 13.28
C MET A 24 16.77 23.43 13.46
N ARG A 25 17.12 24.42 12.65
CA ARG A 25 16.62 25.79 12.73
C ARG A 25 15.82 26.21 11.49
N THR A 26 15.77 25.39 10.43
CA THR A 26 15.06 25.76 9.21
C THR A 26 13.55 25.76 9.45
N ASN A 27 13.02 26.97 9.59
CA ASN A 27 11.63 27.39 9.67
C ASN A 27 10.63 26.41 9.03
N TRP A 28 9.98 25.60 9.87
CA TRP A 28 8.82 24.78 9.47
C TRP A 28 7.50 25.57 9.54
N PHE A 29 7.54 26.79 10.08
CA PHE A 29 6.53 27.83 9.90
C PHE A 29 7.27 29.08 9.42
N GLY A 30 6.93 29.57 8.24
CA GLY A 30 7.52 30.81 7.74
C GLY A 30 7.32 31.94 8.73
N ASP A 31 8.33 32.83 8.81
CA ASP A 31 8.17 34.16 9.41
C ASP A 31 6.90 34.79 8.84
N SER A 32 5.87 34.82 9.69
CA SER A 32 4.66 35.61 9.49
C SER A 32 4.58 36.43 10.75
N ASN A 33 4.81 37.73 10.59
CA ASN A 33 4.77 38.75 11.63
C ASN A 33 3.76 38.45 12.75
N GLU A 34 4.20 38.68 13.99
CA GLU A 34 3.36 38.95 15.13
C GLU A 34 2.28 39.98 14.77
N GLN A 35 1.09 39.52 14.41
CA GLN A 35 -0.22 40.17 14.56
C GLN A 35 -1.29 39.36 13.83
N GLU A 36 -1.50 38.10 14.22
CA GLU A 36 -2.82 37.49 14.04
C GLU A 36 -3.12 36.52 15.18
N THR A 37 -3.96 37.02 16.07
CA THR A 37 -4.42 36.45 17.32
C THR A 37 -4.99 35.03 17.19
N LYS A 38 -4.46 34.11 18.01
CA LYS A 38 -5.16 33.01 18.69
C LYS A 38 -6.03 32.04 17.86
N SER A 39 -5.80 31.86 16.56
CA SER A 39 -6.54 30.87 15.75
C SER A 39 -5.68 29.74 15.13
N GLY A 40 -4.35 29.85 15.16
CA GLY A 40 -3.44 28.97 14.41
C GLY A 40 -2.97 27.68 15.10
N SER A 41 -3.03 27.58 16.43
CA SER A 41 -2.48 26.43 17.18
C SER A 41 -3.24 25.11 16.93
N ASN A 42 -4.47 25.20 16.41
CA ASN A 42 -5.32 24.04 16.10
C ASN A 42 -5.07 23.41 14.71
N ARG A 43 -4.16 23.93 13.87
CA ARG A 43 -4.00 23.43 12.49
C ARG A 43 -3.12 22.18 12.35
N LEU A 44 -2.17 21.91 13.24
CA LEU A 44 -1.27 20.75 13.08
C LEU A 44 -1.83 19.46 13.67
N VAL A 45 -2.61 19.57 14.75
CA VAL A 45 -3.38 18.44 15.30
C VAL A 45 -4.73 18.31 14.57
N GLY A 46 -5.24 19.41 13.99
CA GLY A 46 -6.49 19.44 13.23
C GLY A 46 -6.39 18.99 11.77
N SER A 47 -5.21 18.88 11.15
CA SER A 47 -5.15 18.46 9.73
C SER A 47 -5.41 16.96 9.50
N LEU A 48 -5.37 16.15 10.57
CA LEU A 48 -5.84 14.76 10.56
C LEU A 48 -7.14 14.57 11.37
N ALA A 49 -7.48 15.50 12.27
CA ALA A 49 -8.63 15.37 13.19
C ALA A 49 -9.85 16.27 12.85
N ASN A 50 -9.72 17.30 12.01
CA ASN A 50 -10.87 18.11 11.55
C ASN A 50 -11.31 17.69 10.13
N VAL A 51 -11.75 16.44 10.01
CA VAL A 51 -12.86 16.18 9.10
C VAL A 51 -14.10 16.69 9.82
N LYS A 52 -14.59 17.87 9.43
CA LYS A 52 -15.93 18.32 9.78
C LYS A 52 -16.92 17.23 9.33
N MET A 53 -17.38 16.40 10.26
CA MET A 53 -18.60 15.61 10.10
C MET A 53 -19.79 16.55 10.22
N ASN A 54 -19.97 17.44 9.25
CA ASN A 54 -21.26 18.09 9.05
C ASN A 54 -21.36 18.63 7.62
N ASP A 55 -21.49 17.69 6.69
CA ASP A 55 -22.30 17.88 5.51
C ASP A 55 -22.97 16.52 5.23
N GLY A 56 -24.24 16.55 4.85
CA GLY A 56 -25.22 15.44 4.83
C GLY A 56 -24.91 14.25 3.92
N ARG A 57 -23.66 13.79 3.84
CA ARG A 57 -23.23 12.56 3.17
C ARG A 57 -22.75 11.59 4.23
N ARG A 58 -23.61 10.64 4.57
CA ARG A 58 -23.27 9.47 5.38
C ARG A 58 -21.91 8.94 4.92
N THR A 59 -21.00 8.86 5.90
CA THR A 59 -19.70 8.22 5.84
C THR A 59 -19.78 6.91 5.07
N SER A 60 -19.08 6.86 3.96
CA SER A 60 -19.02 5.68 3.14
C SER A 60 -17.61 5.39 2.64
N LEU A 61 -16.70 5.23 3.60
CA LEU A 61 -15.42 4.56 3.38
C LEU A 61 -15.58 3.12 2.84
N PHE A 62 -16.81 2.59 2.83
CA PHE A 62 -17.23 1.35 2.17
C PHE A 62 -18.41 1.50 1.17
N SER A 63 -18.78 2.68 0.64
CA SER A 63 -19.79 2.76 -0.46
C SER A 63 -19.21 2.75 -1.86
N GLY A 64 -18.10 2.05 -2.08
CA GLY A 64 -18.02 1.36 -3.36
C GLY A 64 -19.09 0.29 -3.32
N ARG A 65 -20.29 0.57 -3.83
CA ARG A 65 -21.26 -0.49 -4.12
C ARG A 65 -20.69 -1.35 -5.24
N LEU A 66 -19.62 -2.11 -5.01
CA LEU A 66 -19.35 -3.30 -5.83
C LEU A 66 -20.43 -4.33 -5.47
N SER A 67 -21.65 -4.05 -5.92
CA SER A 67 -22.63 -5.08 -6.16
C SER A 67 -21.98 -6.09 -7.09
N ILE A 68 -22.27 -7.37 -6.92
CA ILE A 68 -21.92 -8.42 -7.89
C ILE A 68 -22.29 -7.92 -9.31
N ALA A 69 -23.42 -7.22 -9.43
CA ALA A 69 -23.84 -6.59 -10.67
C ALA A 69 -22.79 -5.64 -11.27
N GLU A 70 -22.14 -4.77 -10.50
CA GLU A 70 -21.10 -3.86 -11.02
C GLU A 70 -19.80 -4.58 -11.41
N LEU A 71 -19.49 -5.70 -10.74
CA LEU A 71 -18.36 -6.56 -11.10
C LEU A 71 -18.62 -7.33 -12.42
N PHE A 72 -19.88 -7.73 -12.63
CA PHE A 72 -20.36 -8.40 -13.84
C PHE A 72 -20.90 -7.44 -14.92
N LEU A 73 -20.87 -6.12 -14.68
CA LEU A 73 -21.18 -5.07 -15.65
C LEU A 73 -19.90 -4.37 -16.14
N PRO A 74 -18.96 -5.06 -16.83
CA PRO A 74 -18.11 -4.32 -17.74
C PRO A 74 -18.97 -3.80 -18.90
N LEU A 75 -18.53 -2.71 -19.54
CA LEU A 75 -19.00 -2.23 -20.85
C LEU A 75 -19.05 -3.33 -21.95
N ASN A 76 -18.51 -4.52 -21.66
CA ASN A 76 -18.63 -5.74 -22.44
C ASN A 76 -20.00 -6.42 -22.37
N ASN A 77 -20.93 -6.08 -21.47
CA ASN A 77 -22.26 -6.71 -21.52
C ASN A 77 -23.07 -6.27 -22.73
N LEU A 78 -22.85 -5.08 -23.30
CA LEU A 78 -23.48 -4.71 -24.57
C LEU A 78 -22.89 -5.49 -25.74
N SER A 79 -21.56 -5.70 -25.78
CA SER A 79 -20.92 -6.51 -26.81
C SER A 79 -21.14 -8.01 -26.62
N LYS A 80 -21.23 -8.48 -25.37
CA LYS A 80 -21.51 -9.89 -25.02
C LYS A 80 -22.98 -10.21 -25.19
N THR A 81 -23.93 -9.35 -24.83
CA THR A 81 -25.34 -9.59 -25.17
C THR A 81 -25.56 -9.47 -26.66
N SER A 82 -24.90 -8.53 -27.36
CA SER A 82 -24.97 -8.50 -28.83
C SER A 82 -24.29 -9.71 -29.46
N ALA A 83 -23.17 -10.19 -28.91
CA ALA A 83 -22.50 -11.39 -29.40
C ALA A 83 -23.27 -12.65 -29.02
N GLU A 84 -23.93 -12.72 -27.87
CA GLU A 84 -24.81 -13.82 -27.46
C GLU A 84 -26.10 -13.82 -28.25
N ILE A 85 -26.65 -12.66 -28.61
CA ILE A 85 -27.81 -12.55 -29.51
C ILE A 85 -27.40 -12.87 -30.94
N LEU A 86 -26.21 -12.45 -31.40
CA LEU A 86 -25.70 -12.80 -32.73
C LEU A 86 -25.27 -14.26 -32.80
N LEU A 87 -24.73 -14.82 -31.72
CA LEU A 87 -24.32 -16.21 -31.61
C LEU A 87 -25.53 -17.09 -31.35
N SER A 88 -26.56 -16.64 -30.63
CA SER A 88 -27.85 -17.32 -30.54
C SER A 88 -28.59 -17.23 -31.87
N ALA A 89 -28.64 -16.08 -32.54
CA ALA A 89 -29.24 -15.96 -33.87
C ALA A 89 -28.45 -16.74 -34.93
N PHE A 90 -27.13 -16.81 -34.81
CA PHE A 90 -26.28 -17.63 -35.69
C PHE A 90 -26.41 -19.11 -35.35
N ILE A 91 -26.50 -19.49 -34.07
CA ILE A 91 -26.78 -20.87 -33.63
C ILE A 91 -28.19 -21.26 -33.99
N ASP A 92 -29.18 -20.37 -33.94
CA ASP A 92 -30.58 -20.58 -34.32
C ASP A 92 -30.73 -20.64 -35.85
N MET A 93 -29.95 -19.83 -36.58
CA MET A 93 -29.83 -19.90 -38.04
C MET A 93 -29.09 -21.16 -38.49
N LEU A 94 -28.02 -21.54 -37.78
CA LEU A 94 -27.28 -22.77 -38.00
C LEU A 94 -28.12 -23.97 -37.56
N LEU A 95 -28.88 -23.90 -36.46
CA LEU A 95 -29.88 -24.90 -36.05
C LEU A 95 -30.94 -25.00 -37.12
N MET A 96 -31.48 -23.90 -37.64
CA MET A 96 -32.44 -23.88 -38.77
C MET A 96 -31.86 -24.51 -40.03
N LEU A 97 -30.57 -24.31 -40.31
CA LEU A 97 -29.85 -25.01 -41.39
C LEU A 97 -29.59 -26.49 -41.07
N THR A 98 -29.50 -26.85 -39.78
CA THR A 98 -29.26 -28.22 -39.27
C THR A 98 -30.56 -28.98 -38.95
N PHE A 99 -31.71 -28.31 -38.88
CA PHE A 99 -33.08 -28.86 -38.76
C PHE A 99 -33.45 -29.72 -39.97
N LEU A 100 -32.63 -29.70 -41.02
CA LEU A 100 -32.70 -30.67 -42.12
C LEU A 100 -32.12 -32.06 -41.73
N LYS A 101 -31.46 -32.20 -40.57
CA LYS A 101 -30.94 -33.47 -40.02
C LYS A 101 -30.92 -33.48 -38.48
N ASP A 102 -32.11 -33.64 -37.89
CA ASP A 102 -32.37 -33.66 -36.43
C ASP A 102 -31.41 -34.56 -35.59
N SER A 103 -30.91 -35.66 -36.15
CA SER A 103 -30.11 -36.66 -35.41
C SER A 103 -28.70 -36.18 -34.96
N TYR A 104 -28.08 -35.25 -35.69
CA TYR A 104 -26.72 -34.79 -35.36
C TYR A 104 -26.72 -33.73 -34.26
N PHE A 105 -27.75 -32.88 -34.22
CA PHE A 105 -27.90 -31.87 -33.18
C PHE A 105 -28.18 -32.51 -31.82
N GLU A 106 -29.09 -33.48 -31.78
CA GLU A 106 -29.38 -34.25 -30.57
C GLU A 106 -28.13 -34.94 -30.01
N SER A 107 -27.32 -35.54 -30.88
CA SER A 107 -26.05 -36.15 -30.51
C SER A 107 -25.04 -35.15 -29.94
N ALA A 108 -25.01 -33.92 -30.44
CA ALA A 108 -24.15 -32.85 -29.94
C ALA A 108 -24.61 -32.33 -28.57
N CYS A 109 -25.92 -32.12 -28.37
CA CYS A 109 -26.47 -31.72 -27.07
C CYS A 109 -26.19 -32.78 -25.98
N LEU A 110 -26.41 -34.05 -26.30
CA LEU A 110 -26.12 -35.17 -25.39
C LEU A 110 -24.63 -35.30 -25.08
N TYR A 111 -23.77 -35.02 -26.06
CA TYR A 111 -22.32 -34.95 -25.84
C TYR A 111 -21.98 -33.81 -24.87
N CYS A 112 -22.46 -32.58 -25.11
CA CYS A 112 -22.22 -31.44 -24.24
C CYS A 112 -22.71 -31.67 -22.80
N ASP A 113 -23.92 -32.22 -22.62
CA ASP A 113 -24.49 -32.51 -21.30
C ASP A 113 -23.66 -33.55 -20.52
N LYS A 114 -23.16 -34.57 -21.22
CA LYS A 114 -22.28 -35.59 -20.64
C LYS A 114 -20.98 -35.02 -20.08
N TYR A 115 -20.40 -34.00 -20.73
CA TYR A 115 -19.14 -33.37 -20.29
C TYR A 115 -19.33 -32.18 -19.35
N ASN A 116 -20.54 -31.58 -19.29
CA ASN A 116 -20.86 -30.49 -18.38
C ASN A 116 -20.70 -30.92 -16.90
N ASN A 117 -20.91 -32.20 -16.60
CA ASN A 117 -20.79 -32.78 -15.27
C ASN A 117 -19.41 -33.41 -14.96
N MET A 118 -18.46 -33.42 -15.92
CA MET A 118 -17.20 -34.17 -15.76
C MET A 118 -16.24 -33.55 -14.73
N ILE A 119 -16.35 -32.23 -14.48
CA ILE A 119 -15.61 -31.53 -13.42
C ILE A 119 -16.60 -30.64 -12.67
N PRO A 120 -16.81 -30.83 -11.35
CA PRO A 120 -17.66 -29.96 -10.58
C PRO A 120 -17.00 -28.58 -10.44
N VAL A 121 -17.29 -27.69 -11.39
CA VAL A 121 -16.84 -26.29 -11.39
C VAL A 121 -17.04 -25.59 -10.04
N PRO A 122 -18.16 -25.80 -9.30
CA PRO A 122 -18.35 -25.19 -7.99
C PRO A 122 -17.28 -25.59 -6.96
N PHE A 123 -16.75 -26.81 -7.06
CA PHE A 123 -15.74 -27.32 -6.13
C PHE A 123 -14.37 -26.65 -6.35
N VAL A 124 -13.92 -26.58 -7.60
CA VAL A 124 -12.66 -25.91 -7.95
C VAL A 124 -12.75 -24.41 -7.69
N LEU A 125 -13.89 -23.80 -8.02
CA LEU A 125 -14.15 -22.39 -7.72
C LEU A 125 -14.14 -22.12 -6.22
N GLY A 126 -14.73 -23.01 -5.41
CA GLY A 126 -14.74 -22.92 -3.95
C GLY A 126 -13.33 -22.87 -3.36
N PHE A 127 -12.43 -23.77 -3.78
CA PHE A 127 -11.03 -23.72 -3.32
C PHE A 127 -10.30 -22.48 -3.79
N TYR A 128 -10.50 -22.08 -5.05
CA TYR A 128 -9.86 -20.88 -5.58
C TYR A 128 -10.29 -19.63 -4.81
N VAL A 129 -11.60 -19.45 -4.59
CA VAL A 129 -12.13 -18.33 -3.80
C VAL A 129 -11.61 -18.36 -2.37
N ALA A 130 -11.61 -19.53 -1.72
CA ALA A 130 -11.06 -19.66 -0.36
C ALA A 130 -9.58 -19.25 -0.30
N LEU A 131 -8.77 -19.65 -1.28
CA LEU A 131 -7.36 -19.29 -1.37
C LEU A 131 -7.18 -17.78 -1.60
N VAL A 132 -7.96 -17.18 -2.49
CA VAL A 132 -7.93 -15.73 -2.76
C VAL A 132 -8.32 -14.91 -1.53
N VAL A 133 -9.38 -15.32 -0.83
CA VAL A 133 -9.87 -14.64 0.39
C VAL A 133 -8.84 -14.74 1.52
N ASN A 134 -8.26 -15.91 1.74
CA ASN A 134 -7.21 -16.09 2.76
C ASN A 134 -6.02 -15.18 2.47
N ARG A 135 -5.54 -15.19 1.23
CA ARG A 135 -4.41 -14.34 0.81
C ARG A 135 -4.72 -12.85 0.90
N TRP A 136 -5.95 -12.43 0.57
CA TRP A 136 -6.39 -11.05 0.74
C TRP A 136 -6.38 -10.64 2.22
N TRP A 137 -6.88 -11.51 3.09
CA TRP A 137 -6.94 -11.25 4.52
C TRP A 137 -5.53 -11.17 5.13
N GLU A 138 -4.62 -12.07 4.77
CA GLU A 138 -3.22 -12.02 5.21
C GLU A 138 -2.50 -10.73 4.76
N GLN A 139 -2.75 -10.27 3.54
CA GLN A 139 -2.23 -8.98 3.06
C GLN A 139 -2.79 -7.81 3.88
N PHE A 140 -4.08 -7.83 4.21
CA PHE A 140 -4.70 -6.81 5.04
C PHE A 140 -4.12 -6.79 6.46
N GLN A 141 -3.95 -7.96 7.09
CA GLN A 141 -3.34 -8.10 8.41
C GLN A 141 -1.86 -7.70 8.42
N SER A 142 -1.18 -7.78 7.28
CA SER A 142 0.22 -7.38 7.13
C SER A 142 0.42 -5.86 7.00
N LEU A 143 -0.64 -5.05 6.93
CA LEU A 143 -0.51 -3.59 6.90
C LEU A 143 -0.01 -3.07 8.26
N PRO A 144 1.18 -2.45 8.32
CA PRO A 144 1.69 -1.91 9.58
C PRO A 144 0.89 -0.69 10.03
N TRP A 145 0.54 -0.68 11.32
CA TRP A 145 -0.10 0.45 11.98
C TRP A 145 0.97 1.26 12.73
N PRO A 146 1.02 2.60 12.55
CA PRO A 146 2.04 3.44 13.18
C PRO A 146 1.78 3.71 14.68
N ASP A 147 0.66 3.22 15.22
CA ASP A 147 0.18 3.58 16.55
C ASP A 147 1.11 3.07 17.66
N GLN A 148 1.59 1.82 17.54
CA GLN A 148 2.43 1.20 18.55
C GLN A 148 3.78 1.92 18.70
N ILE A 149 4.45 2.24 17.59
CA ILE A 149 5.68 3.03 17.61
C ILE A 149 5.44 4.45 18.15
N ALA A 150 4.30 5.08 17.82
CA ALA A 150 3.97 6.42 18.33
C ALA A 150 3.80 6.43 19.85
N LEU A 151 3.16 5.40 20.41
CA LEU A 151 3.02 5.22 21.86
C LEU A 151 4.38 5.07 22.53
N TYR A 152 5.26 4.20 22.01
CA TYR A 152 6.60 4.02 22.55
C TYR A 152 7.47 5.28 22.46
N LEU A 153 7.41 6.00 21.34
CA LEU A 153 8.15 7.26 21.19
C LEU A 153 7.71 8.30 22.21
N THR A 154 6.40 8.39 22.48
CA THR A 154 5.85 9.29 23.49
C THR A 154 6.26 8.87 24.90
N ALA A 155 6.33 7.56 25.16
CA ALA A 155 6.70 6.97 26.45
C ALA A 155 8.21 6.87 26.71
N PHE A 156 9.09 7.09 25.72
CA PHE A 156 10.54 6.99 25.92
C PHE A 156 11.28 8.30 25.63
N CYS A 157 10.82 9.07 24.65
CA CYS A 157 11.36 10.38 24.31
C CYS A 157 10.46 11.47 24.92
N HIS A 158 10.51 11.61 26.24
CA HIS A 158 9.69 12.57 26.98
C HIS A 158 10.19 14.01 26.82
N GLY A 159 9.26 14.96 26.93
CA GLY A 159 9.57 16.38 26.95
C GLY A 159 8.70 17.16 25.96
N THR A 160 8.25 18.33 26.43
CA THR A 160 7.50 19.32 25.65
C THR A 160 8.41 20.31 24.93
N HIS A 161 9.71 20.26 25.20
CA HIS A 161 10.71 21.05 24.49
C HIS A 161 10.69 20.74 22.99
N GLU A 162 11.17 21.70 22.20
CA GLU A 162 11.18 21.62 20.75
C GLU A 162 11.97 20.40 20.25
N THR A 163 13.14 20.14 20.82
CA THR A 163 14.04 19.04 20.43
C THR A 163 13.41 17.64 20.53
N PRO A 164 12.92 17.16 21.70
CA PRO A 164 12.29 15.84 21.79
C PRO A 164 11.02 15.74 20.95
N THR A 165 10.24 16.82 20.85
CA THR A 165 9.07 16.87 19.98
C THR A 165 9.45 16.67 18.51
N ARG A 166 10.54 17.31 18.07
CA ARG A 166 11.07 17.15 16.72
C ARG A 166 11.57 15.74 16.47
N ILE A 167 12.31 15.14 17.40
CA ILE A 167 12.78 13.75 17.30
C ILE A 167 11.60 12.80 17.07
N ARG A 168 10.54 12.88 17.90
CA ARG A 168 9.34 12.04 17.74
C ARG A 168 8.69 12.25 16.38
N ARG A 169 8.52 13.50 15.93
CA ARG A 169 7.93 13.83 14.62
C ARG A 169 8.76 13.30 13.44
N THR A 170 10.08 13.45 13.48
CA THR A 170 10.98 12.97 12.43
C THR A 170 10.97 11.45 12.33
N ILE A 171 11.00 10.73 13.45
CA ILE A 171 10.91 9.26 13.46
C ILE A 171 9.58 8.81 12.87
N MET A 172 8.45 9.41 13.28
CA MET A 172 7.14 9.09 12.71
C MET A 172 7.05 9.41 11.22
N ARG A 173 7.64 10.53 10.78
CA ARG A 173 7.72 10.89 9.37
C ARG A 173 8.47 9.82 8.57
N TYR A 174 9.60 9.31 9.07
CA TYR A 174 10.34 8.25 8.40
C TYR A 174 9.58 6.93 8.32
N VAL A 175 8.85 6.55 9.37
CA VAL A 175 7.95 5.38 9.34
C VAL A 175 6.88 5.55 8.27
N ASN A 176 6.22 6.70 8.22
CA ASN A 176 5.20 7.01 7.22
C ASN A 176 5.77 7.10 5.79
N LEU A 177 6.97 7.65 5.63
CA LEU A 177 7.66 7.73 4.35
C LEU A 177 7.97 6.33 3.80
N SER A 178 8.49 5.43 4.63
CA SER A 178 8.71 4.03 4.28
C SER A 178 7.42 3.36 3.81
N PHE A 179 6.33 3.54 4.57
CA PHE A 179 5.01 3.01 4.22
C PHE A 179 4.51 3.56 2.87
N CYS A 180 4.62 4.86 2.63
CA CYS A 180 4.22 5.48 1.36
C CYS A 180 5.05 4.99 0.18
N ILE A 181 6.37 4.85 0.34
CA ILE A 181 7.25 4.31 -0.69
C ILE A 181 6.87 2.86 -1.03
N ALA A 182 6.64 2.04 0.00
CA ALA A 182 6.23 0.65 -0.16
C ALA A 182 4.88 0.52 -0.89
N LEU A 183 3.87 1.25 -0.43
CA LEU A 183 2.55 1.23 -1.06
C LEU A 183 2.57 1.79 -2.48
N ARG A 184 3.40 2.80 -2.77
CA ARG A 184 3.53 3.36 -4.12
C ARG A 184 4.04 2.33 -5.14
N SER A 185 4.90 1.39 -4.73
CA SER A 185 5.34 0.30 -5.62
C SER A 185 4.29 -0.77 -5.87
N ILE A 186 3.42 -1.04 -4.90
CA ILE A 186 2.50 -2.18 -4.92
C ILE A 186 1.09 -1.75 -5.38
N SER A 187 0.60 -0.61 -4.90
CA SER A 187 -0.77 -0.13 -5.15
C SER A 187 -0.82 0.90 -6.27
N SER A 188 -1.59 0.59 -7.32
CA SER A 188 -1.90 1.54 -8.39
C SER A 188 -2.53 2.83 -7.88
N ARG A 189 -3.42 2.75 -6.89
CA ARG A 189 -4.07 3.92 -6.27
C ARG A 189 -3.06 4.80 -5.52
N ALA A 190 -2.12 4.19 -4.80
CA ALA A 190 -1.07 4.94 -4.13
C ALA A 190 -0.14 5.62 -5.15
N ARG A 191 0.17 4.94 -6.25
CA ARG A 191 0.95 5.50 -7.37
C ARG A 191 0.22 6.64 -8.08
N LEU A 192 -1.10 6.62 -8.19
CA LEU A 192 -1.87 7.76 -8.71
C LEU A 192 -1.84 8.97 -7.77
N ARG A 193 -1.82 8.74 -6.46
CA ARG A 193 -1.71 9.81 -5.45
C ARG A 193 -0.30 10.42 -5.39
N PHE A 194 0.73 9.60 -5.58
CA PHE A 194 2.13 10.03 -5.60
C PHE A 194 2.81 9.52 -6.88
N PRO A 195 2.59 10.14 -8.05
CA PRO A 195 3.14 9.66 -9.31
C PRO A 195 4.66 9.75 -9.38
N THR A 196 5.24 10.88 -8.94
CA THR A 196 6.69 11.09 -8.87
C THR A 196 7.17 11.15 -7.43
N GLU A 197 8.48 10.96 -7.24
CA GLU A 197 9.10 11.10 -5.92
C GLU A 197 8.99 12.55 -5.40
N ASP A 198 8.92 13.56 -6.28
CA ASP A 198 8.80 14.97 -5.86
C ASP A 198 7.44 15.26 -5.22
N HIS A 199 6.40 14.48 -5.54
CA HIS A 199 5.11 14.58 -4.85
C HIS A 199 5.22 14.17 -3.37
N LEU A 200 6.26 13.42 -2.97
CA LEU A 200 6.54 13.13 -1.57
C LEU A 200 7.04 14.37 -0.82
N ILE A 201 7.80 15.24 -1.50
CA ILE A 201 8.22 16.55 -0.96
C ILE A 201 7.00 17.46 -0.83
N SER A 202 6.17 17.57 -1.87
CA SER A 202 4.95 18.39 -1.84
C SER A 202 3.98 17.95 -0.73
N ALA A 203 3.98 16.66 -0.39
CA ALA A 203 3.18 16.11 0.71
C ALA A 203 3.81 16.31 2.11
N GLY A 204 5.03 16.86 2.20
CA GLY A 204 5.75 17.06 3.45
C GLY A 204 6.26 15.76 4.09
N LEU A 205 6.32 14.65 3.34
CA LEU A 205 6.77 13.35 3.84
C LEU A 205 8.29 13.21 3.84
N VAL A 206 8.99 13.99 3.02
CA VAL A 206 10.45 13.95 2.86
C VAL A 206 10.97 15.35 2.54
N THR A 207 12.17 15.70 3.01
CA THR A 207 12.83 16.94 2.59
C THR A 207 13.56 16.77 1.25
N THR A 208 13.98 17.88 0.66
CA THR A 208 14.80 17.89 -0.56
C THR A 208 16.11 17.13 -0.38
N GLU A 209 16.79 17.35 0.75
CA GLU A 209 18.08 16.72 1.06
C GLU A 209 17.93 15.22 1.33
N GLU A 210 16.86 14.85 2.04
CA GLU A 210 16.52 13.45 2.31
C GLU A 210 16.17 12.71 1.02
N LEU A 211 15.48 13.36 0.08
CA LEU A 211 15.13 12.75 -1.20
C LEU A 211 16.37 12.57 -2.09
N GLU A 212 17.30 13.52 -2.11
CA GLU A 212 18.59 13.33 -2.78
C GLU A 212 19.37 12.16 -2.19
N ALA A 213 19.44 12.08 -0.85
CA ALA A 213 20.08 10.96 -0.18
C ALA A 213 19.41 9.62 -0.54
N TYR A 214 18.08 9.60 -0.62
CA TYR A 214 17.30 8.43 -1.06
C TYR A 214 17.64 8.01 -2.50
N ARG A 215 17.75 8.96 -3.42
CA ARG A 215 18.06 8.71 -4.84
C ARG A 215 19.46 8.14 -5.05
N ASN A 216 20.40 8.48 -4.18
CA ASN A 216 21.77 7.95 -4.21
C ASN A 216 21.88 6.51 -3.73
N ILE A 217 20.81 5.93 -3.16
CA ILE A 217 20.82 4.54 -2.70
C ILE A 217 20.77 3.60 -3.91
N PRO A 218 21.72 2.65 -4.04
CA PRO A 218 21.71 1.70 -5.15
C PRO A 218 20.44 0.84 -5.09
N LYS A 219 19.69 0.82 -6.19
CA LYS A 219 18.46 0.02 -6.33
C LYS A 219 18.81 -1.43 -6.66
N ILE A 220 18.74 -2.31 -5.66
CA ILE A 220 19.07 -3.74 -5.81
C ILE A 220 17.80 -4.51 -6.19
N GLY A 221 17.30 -4.31 -7.41
CA GLY A 221 16.16 -5.06 -7.96
C GLY A 221 14.77 -4.76 -7.36
N TYR A 222 14.69 -3.93 -6.32
CA TYR A 222 13.44 -3.45 -5.74
C TYR A 222 13.57 -2.04 -5.17
N THR A 223 12.44 -1.38 -4.92
CA THR A 223 12.39 -0.04 -4.33
C THR A 223 12.90 -0.06 -2.89
N PRO A 224 13.89 0.75 -2.49
CA PRO A 224 14.50 0.68 -1.16
C PRO A 224 13.60 1.30 -0.07
N TYR A 225 12.43 0.72 0.19
CA TYR A 225 11.49 1.18 1.22
C TYR A 225 12.07 1.12 2.63
N TYR A 226 13.08 0.27 2.87
CA TYR A 226 13.74 0.13 4.17
C TYR A 226 14.59 1.35 4.56
N ALA A 227 14.97 2.21 3.60
CA ALA A 227 15.93 3.28 3.85
C ALA A 227 15.46 4.31 4.90
N PRO A 228 14.21 4.83 4.86
CA PRO A 228 13.70 5.69 5.92
C PRO A 228 13.66 5.00 7.29
N LEU A 229 13.33 3.70 7.34
CA LEU A 229 13.34 2.95 8.60
C LEU A 229 14.75 2.89 9.20
N LEU A 230 15.77 2.74 8.37
CA LEU A 230 17.16 2.80 8.84
C LEU A 230 17.51 4.18 9.41
N TRP A 231 17.10 5.27 8.75
CA TRP A 231 17.30 6.63 9.27
C TRP A 231 16.59 6.84 10.61
N SER A 232 15.45 6.18 10.82
CA SER A 232 14.72 6.22 12.09
C SER A 232 15.46 5.51 13.23
N VAL A 233 16.09 4.36 12.97
CA VAL A 233 16.99 3.68 13.93
C VAL A 233 18.15 4.60 14.31
N ASP A 234 18.71 5.27 13.32
CA ASP A 234 19.82 6.21 13.52
C ASP A 234 19.45 7.42 14.38
N MET A 235 18.26 7.97 14.15
CA MET A 235 17.68 9.02 15.00
C MET A 235 17.52 8.56 16.44
N ILE A 236 17.12 7.30 16.67
CA ILE A 236 16.96 6.74 18.02
C ILE A 236 18.32 6.59 18.71
N VAL A 237 19.33 6.07 18.00
CA VAL A 237 20.70 5.94 18.53
C VAL A 237 21.26 7.32 18.88
N GLN A 238 21.07 8.31 18.01
CA GLN A 238 21.50 9.68 18.27
C GLN A 238 20.76 10.29 19.46
N ALA A 239 19.43 10.15 19.54
CA ALA A 239 18.63 10.62 20.67
C ALA A 239 19.04 9.98 22.00
N ARG A 240 19.55 8.74 21.97
CA ARG A 240 20.12 8.08 23.15
C ARG A 240 21.47 8.68 23.56
N ARG A 241 22.35 8.98 22.59
CA ARG A 241 23.64 9.66 22.83
C ARG A 241 23.45 11.06 23.39
N ASP A 242 22.48 11.79 22.86
CA ASP A 242 22.13 13.16 23.28
C ASP A 242 21.35 13.20 24.61
N GLY A 243 21.06 12.04 25.20
CA GLY A 243 20.38 11.93 26.50
C GLY A 243 18.86 12.16 26.46
N HIS A 244 18.26 12.32 25.28
CA HIS A 244 16.80 12.45 25.11
C HIS A 244 16.05 11.13 25.36
N ILE A 245 16.70 9.99 25.12
CA ILE A 245 16.24 8.67 25.53
C ILE A 245 17.12 8.21 26.70
N LYS A 246 16.49 7.89 27.83
CA LYS A 246 17.22 7.72 29.11
C LYS A 246 17.88 6.35 29.29
N PHE A 247 17.31 5.28 28.74
CA PHE A 247 17.73 3.91 29.01
C PHE A 247 17.83 3.07 27.74
N ASP A 248 18.79 2.15 27.70
CA ASP A 248 19.11 1.35 26.51
C ASP A 248 17.96 0.40 26.14
N ARG A 249 17.20 -0.06 27.13
CA ARG A 249 16.01 -0.88 26.90
C ARG A 249 14.96 -0.18 26.03
N ALA A 250 14.83 1.15 26.11
CA ALA A 250 13.92 1.89 25.23
C ALA A 250 14.38 1.84 23.77
N VAL A 251 15.69 1.96 23.54
CA VAL A 251 16.27 1.86 22.19
C VAL A 251 15.98 0.49 21.58
N GLU A 252 16.14 -0.57 22.37
CA GLU A 252 15.84 -1.93 21.93
C GLU A 252 14.35 -2.13 21.59
N ILE A 253 13.44 -1.62 22.43
CA ILE A 253 11.99 -1.72 22.18
C ILE A 253 11.61 -0.96 20.90
N LEU A 254 12.10 0.28 20.73
CA LEU A 254 11.84 1.08 19.54
C LEU A 254 12.39 0.41 18.27
N ASN A 255 13.61 -0.13 18.32
CA ASN A 255 14.21 -0.83 17.19
C ASN A 255 13.50 -2.15 16.86
N THR A 256 12.99 -2.85 17.87
CA THR A 256 12.17 -4.06 17.68
C THR A 256 10.90 -3.71 16.92
N GLU A 257 10.24 -2.61 17.29
CA GLU A 257 9.03 -2.15 16.63
C GLU A 257 9.28 -1.72 15.19
N ILE A 258 10.35 -0.96 14.93
CA ILE A 258 10.74 -0.58 13.56
C ILE A 258 11.04 -1.81 12.70
N ASN A 259 11.70 -2.83 13.26
CA ASN A 259 11.95 -4.08 12.56
C ASN A 259 10.66 -4.87 12.29
N SER A 260 9.70 -4.85 13.21
CA SER A 260 8.36 -5.42 13.01
C SER A 260 7.67 -4.76 11.81
N ILE A 261 7.61 -3.43 11.77
CA ILE A 261 7.06 -2.66 10.64
C ILE A 261 7.79 -3.00 9.33
N ARG A 262 9.12 -3.09 9.35
CA ARG A 262 9.92 -3.48 8.18
C ARG A 262 9.56 -4.89 7.69
N GLY A 263 9.35 -5.83 8.60
CA GLY A 263 8.95 -7.21 8.31
C GLY A 263 7.57 -7.25 7.66
N LEU A 264 6.58 -6.57 8.27
CA LEU A 264 5.22 -6.43 7.75
C LEU A 264 5.20 -5.86 6.32
N LEU A 265 5.95 -4.77 6.07
CA LEU A 265 6.10 -4.22 4.72
C LEU A 265 6.74 -5.22 3.75
N GLY A 266 7.76 -5.96 4.19
CA GLY A 266 8.41 -7.00 3.39
C GLY A 266 7.45 -8.13 3.00
N THR A 267 6.56 -8.52 3.91
CA THR A 267 5.51 -9.50 3.64
C THR A 267 4.56 -9.02 2.54
N ILE A 268 4.10 -7.76 2.60
CA ILE A 268 3.25 -7.18 1.55
C ILE A 268 3.99 -7.15 0.20
N PHE A 269 5.26 -6.76 0.18
CA PHE A 269 6.09 -6.82 -1.03
C PHE A 269 6.22 -8.24 -1.58
N SER A 270 6.31 -9.24 -0.70
CA SER A 270 6.43 -10.64 -1.09
C SER A 270 5.15 -11.15 -1.74
N TYR A 271 3.98 -10.69 -1.27
CA TYR A 271 2.71 -10.95 -1.95
C TYR A 271 2.65 -10.30 -3.34
N ASP A 272 3.08 -9.04 -3.50
CA ASP A 272 3.11 -8.41 -4.83
C ASP A 272 4.02 -9.15 -5.82
N TRP A 273 5.18 -9.61 -5.36
CA TRP A 273 6.12 -10.35 -6.18
C TRP A 273 5.61 -11.76 -6.52
N VAL A 274 5.14 -12.51 -5.52
CA VAL A 274 4.67 -13.89 -5.69
C VAL A 274 3.17 -13.91 -5.87
N ASN A 275 2.72 -13.77 -7.12
CA ASN A 275 1.31 -13.89 -7.48
C ASN A 275 0.81 -15.34 -7.39
N LEU A 276 -0.52 -15.51 -7.37
CA LEU A 276 -1.12 -16.84 -7.48
C LEU A 276 -0.64 -17.53 -8.76
N PRO A 277 -0.25 -18.83 -8.71
CA PRO A 277 0.25 -19.52 -9.89
C PRO A 277 -0.76 -19.39 -11.04
N LEU A 278 -0.28 -18.99 -12.22
CA LEU A 278 -1.12 -18.72 -13.39
C LEU A 278 -2.04 -19.88 -13.76
N VAL A 279 -1.65 -21.12 -13.46
CA VAL A 279 -2.48 -22.30 -13.71
C VAL A 279 -3.83 -22.22 -12.97
N TYR A 280 -3.87 -21.69 -11.75
CA TYR A 280 -5.12 -21.56 -11.00
C TYR A 280 -6.01 -20.42 -11.51
N THR A 281 -5.42 -19.33 -12.01
CA THR A 281 -6.16 -18.20 -12.60
C THR A 281 -6.63 -18.50 -14.03
N GLN A 282 -5.86 -19.27 -14.80
CA GLN A 282 -6.20 -19.69 -16.16
C GLN A 282 -7.27 -20.78 -16.19
N VAL A 283 -7.18 -21.79 -15.31
CA VAL A 283 -8.19 -22.87 -15.25
C VAL A 283 -9.56 -22.34 -14.79
N SER A 284 -9.58 -21.30 -13.94
CA SER A 284 -10.82 -20.61 -13.55
C SER A 284 -11.36 -19.69 -14.66
N SER A 285 -10.48 -18.96 -15.36
CA SER A 285 -10.88 -18.00 -16.42
C SER A 285 -11.26 -18.67 -17.74
N LEU A 286 -10.59 -19.75 -18.14
CA LEU A 286 -10.86 -20.48 -19.40
C LEU A 286 -12.21 -21.20 -19.42
N ARG A 287 -12.84 -21.38 -18.26
CA ARG A 287 -14.14 -22.08 -18.12
C ARG A 287 -15.31 -21.17 -17.79
N SER A 288 -15.06 -19.88 -17.59
CA SER A 288 -16.09 -18.86 -17.33
C SER A 288 -16.31 -17.90 -18.52
N GLY A 289 -15.77 -18.25 -19.69
CA GLY A 289 -16.03 -17.61 -20.98
C GLY A 289 -16.92 -18.45 -21.87
#